data_AF-A0A9D7KNW2-F1
#
_entry.id   AF-A0A9D7KNW2-F1
#
_cell.length_a   1.000
_cell.length_b   1.000
_cell.length_c   1.000
_cell.angle_alpha   90.00
_cell.angle_beta   90.00
_cell.angle_gamma   90.00
#
_symmetry.space_group_name_H-M   'P 1'
#
loop_
_entity.id
_entity.type
_entity.pdbx_description
1 polymer ?
#
loop_
_entity_poly.entity_id
_entity_poly.type
_entity_poly.pdbx_seq_one_letter_code
_entity_poly.pdbx_strand_id
1 'polypeptide(L)'
;MDIVLLILGIVCMLIGVIGSVLPILPGLPVAYLGFILLHLSKYGDFSNWFLIIWAAIVIVMVVVDYFIPKLGTKKFGGTKYGQSGALIGTIAGIFIFPPFGLILGPFAGAYFGELLHDYKDTNKAMRSAWGSFIGFITGTVLKLIIVLVMCFYFVREWIG
;
A
#
# COMPACT_ATOMS: atom_id res chain seq x y z
N MET A 1 -28.34 3.89 14.41
CA MET A 1 -27.52 3.14 13.43
C MET A 1 -26.49 4.02 12.75
N ASP A 2 -26.86 5.26 12.41
CA ASP A 2 -25.98 6.24 11.74
C ASP A 2 -24.66 6.55 12.47
N ILE A 3 -24.68 6.68 13.80
CA ILE A 3 -23.47 6.90 14.60
C ILE A 3 -22.51 5.69 14.54
N VAL A 4 -23.05 4.47 14.48
CA VAL A 4 -22.24 3.25 14.37
C VAL A 4 -21.54 3.19 13.02
N LEU A 5 -22.26 3.51 11.93
CA LEU A 5 -21.70 3.60 10.58
C LEU A 5 -20.60 4.66 10.48
N LEU A 6 -20.81 5.80 11.12
CA LEU A 6 -19.83 6.88 11.19
C LEU A 6 -18.55 6.46 11.92
N ILE A 7 -18.67 5.84 13.11
CA ILE A 7 -17.52 5.33 13.85
C ILE A 7 -16.79 4.26 13.01
N LEU A 8 -17.53 3.36 12.37
CA LEU A 8 -16.94 2.33 11.50
C LEU A 8 -16.20 2.96 10.31
N GLY A 9 -16.78 4.00 9.69
CA GLY A 9 -16.18 4.74 8.58
C GLY A 9 -14.88 5.45 8.97
N ILE A 10 -14.85 6.10 10.14
CA ILE A 10 -13.65 6.73 10.69
C ILE A 10 -12.57 5.67 10.96
N VAL A 11 -12.95 4.54 11.57
CA VAL A 11 -12.03 3.43 11.84
C VAL A 11 -11.48 2.87 10.52
N CYS A 12 -12.32 2.66 9.51
CA CYS A 12 -11.89 2.24 8.17
C CYS A 12 -10.92 3.26 7.54
N MET A 13 -11.15 4.55 7.71
CA MET A 13 -10.22 5.57 7.22
C MET A 13 -8.87 5.53 7.93
N LEU A 14 -8.87 5.44 9.26
CA LEU A 14 -7.63 5.31 10.03
C LEU A 14 -6.86 4.04 9.67
N ILE A 15 -7.57 2.90 9.54
CA ILE A 15 -6.99 1.64 9.07
C ILE A 15 -6.51 1.77 7.63
N GLY A 16 -7.20 2.51 6.76
CA GLY A 16 -6.78 2.77 5.39
C GLY A 16 -5.48 3.56 5.32
N VAL A 17 -5.31 4.58 6.17
CA VAL A 17 -4.06 5.35 6.31
C VAL A 17 -2.94 4.45 6.80
N ILE A 18 -3.16 3.67 7.87
CA ILE A 18 -2.16 2.74 8.41
C ILE A 18 -1.83 1.64 7.38
N GLY A 19 -2.83 1.11 6.70
CA GLY A 19 -2.71 0.09 5.66
C GLY A 19 -2.09 0.59 4.36
N SER A 20 -2.03 1.91 4.13
CA SER A 20 -1.27 2.47 3.01
C SER A 20 0.24 2.33 3.23
N VAL A 21 0.67 2.32 4.50
CA VAL A 21 2.06 2.11 4.92
C VAL A 21 2.35 0.62 5.12
N LEU A 22 1.44 -0.11 5.75
CA LEU A 22 1.59 -1.55 6.01
C LEU A 22 1.16 -2.36 4.78
N PRO A 23 2.07 -3.05 4.07
CA PRO A 23 1.76 -3.79 2.84
C PRO A 23 0.85 -5.00 3.05
N ILE A 24 0.61 -5.40 4.30
CA ILE A 24 -0.28 -6.50 4.67
C ILE A 24 -1.75 -6.13 4.46
N LEU A 25 -2.11 -4.84 4.63
CA LEU A 25 -3.48 -4.38 4.44
C LEU A 25 -3.62 -3.62 3.12
N PRO A 26 -4.68 -3.88 2.34
CA PRO A 26 -5.00 -3.07 1.18
C PRO A 26 -5.58 -1.71 1.64
N GLY A 27 -4.71 -0.74 1.92
CA GLY A 27 -5.09 0.57 2.47
C GLY A 27 -6.16 1.32 1.65
N LEU A 28 -6.05 1.31 0.31
CA LEU A 28 -6.99 2.03 -0.57
C LEU A 28 -8.40 1.42 -0.58
N PRO A 29 -8.58 0.08 -0.76
CA PRO A 29 -9.89 -0.53 -0.60
C PRO A 29 -10.54 -0.29 0.77
N VAL A 30 -9.74 -0.34 1.84
CA VAL A 30 -10.28 -0.13 3.20
C VAL A 30 -10.69 1.32 3.42
N ALA A 31 -9.93 2.29 2.92
CA ALA A 31 -10.32 3.70 2.93
C ALA A 31 -11.61 3.95 2.11
N TYR A 32 -11.74 3.29 0.96
CA TYR A 32 -12.95 3.40 0.12
C TYR A 32 -14.20 2.79 0.78
N LEU A 33 -14.06 1.69 1.53
CA LEU A 33 -15.15 1.18 2.36
C LEU A 33 -15.61 2.24 3.38
N GLY A 34 -14.69 3.04 3.91
CA GLY A 34 -15.01 4.20 4.74
C GLY A 34 -15.96 5.18 4.05
N PHE A 35 -15.76 5.48 2.75
CA PHE A 35 -16.68 6.32 1.98
C PHE A 35 -18.08 5.70 1.84
N ILE A 36 -18.15 4.41 1.53
CA ILE A 36 -19.45 3.72 1.39
C ILE A 36 -20.21 3.76 2.72
N LEU A 37 -19.50 3.54 3.84
CA LEU A 37 -20.10 3.57 5.18
C LEU A 37 -20.61 4.96 5.56
N LEU A 38 -19.89 6.02 5.20
CA LEU A 38 -20.34 7.40 5.42
C LEU A 38 -21.51 7.76 4.50
N HIS A 39 -21.51 7.33 3.23
CA HIS A 39 -22.61 7.54 2.29
C HIS A 39 -23.92 6.89 2.75
N LEU A 40 -23.83 5.69 3.36
CA LEU A 40 -24.98 4.98 3.92
C LEU A 40 -25.48 5.60 5.23
N SER A 41 -24.75 6.55 5.80
CA SER A 41 -25.11 7.27 7.00
C SER A 41 -25.73 8.62 6.66
N LYS A 42 -26.56 9.15 7.55
CA LYS A 42 -27.14 10.52 7.45
C LYS A 42 -26.12 11.68 7.43
N TYR A 43 -24.83 11.38 7.55
CA TYR A 43 -23.76 12.36 7.78
C TYR A 43 -22.87 12.59 6.54
N GLY A 44 -23.19 12.01 5.40
CA GLY A 44 -22.49 12.31 4.15
C GLY A 44 -23.27 11.85 2.95
N ASP A 45 -23.50 12.75 1.99
CA ASP A 45 -24.31 12.48 0.81
C ASP A 45 -23.42 12.56 -0.45
N PHE A 46 -22.56 11.56 -0.60
CA PHE A 46 -21.74 11.48 -1.80
C PHE A 46 -22.58 11.22 -3.06
N SER A 47 -22.35 12.00 -4.11
CA SER A 47 -22.93 11.70 -5.42
C SER A 47 -22.52 10.30 -5.90
N ASN A 48 -23.47 9.55 -6.47
CA ASN A 48 -23.19 8.23 -7.08
C ASN A 48 -22.03 8.28 -8.08
N TRP A 49 -21.89 9.39 -8.82
CA TRP A 49 -20.76 9.60 -9.74
C TRP A 49 -19.41 9.68 -9.02
N PHE A 50 -19.35 10.33 -7.86
CA PHE A 50 -18.15 10.43 -7.05
C PHE A 50 -17.69 9.05 -6.58
N LEU A 51 -18.63 8.22 -6.08
CA LEU A 51 -18.33 6.86 -5.64
C LEU A 51 -17.81 5.97 -6.77
N ILE A 52 -18.37 6.07 -7.97
CA ILE A 52 -17.94 5.30 -9.14
C ILE A 52 -16.53 5.71 -9.60
N ILE A 53 -16.25 7.01 -9.64
CA ILE A 53 -14.92 7.52 -10.01
C ILE A 53 -13.87 7.02 -9.01
N TRP A 54 -14.16 7.11 -7.71
CA TRP A 54 -13.24 6.61 -6.68
C TRP A 54 -13.10 5.09 -6.70
N ALA A 55 -14.16 4.33 -6.97
CA ALA A 55 -14.06 2.89 -7.19
C ALA A 55 -13.10 2.55 -8.33
N ALA A 56 -13.23 3.26 -9.46
CA ALA A 56 -12.34 3.08 -10.61
C ALA A 56 -10.89 3.41 -10.25
N ILE A 57 -10.64 4.51 -9.53
CA ILE A 57 -9.30 4.89 -9.05
C ILE A 57 -8.73 3.80 -8.14
N VAL A 58 -9.51 3.28 -7.18
CA VAL A 58 -9.07 2.21 -6.27
C VAL A 58 -8.69 0.96 -7.06
N ILE A 59 -9.52 0.53 -8.01
CA ILE A 59 -9.25 -0.65 -8.83
C ILE A 59 -7.96 -0.45 -9.63
N VAL A 60 -7.81 0.69 -10.30
CA VAL A 60 -6.59 1.02 -11.06
C VAL A 60 -5.37 1.00 -10.14
N MET A 61 -5.46 1.57 -8.95
CA MET A 61 -4.34 1.63 -8.01
C MET A 61 -3.98 0.27 -7.44
N VAL A 62 -4.95 -0.59 -7.13
CA VAL A 62 -4.70 -1.98 -6.72
C VAL A 62 -3.93 -2.73 -7.81
N VAL A 63 -4.29 -2.51 -9.07
CA VAL A 63 -3.56 -3.08 -10.22
C VAL A 63 -2.15 -2.50 -10.29
N VAL A 64 -2.02 -1.18 -10.27
CA VAL A 64 -0.71 -0.48 -10.32
C VAL A 64 0.21 -0.94 -9.19
N ASP A 65 -0.29 -1.06 -7.97
CA ASP A 65 0.44 -1.53 -6.79
C ASP A 65 0.91 -2.98 -6.92
N TYR A 66 0.18 -3.80 -7.64
CA TYR A 66 0.59 -5.18 -7.92
C TYR A 66 1.68 -5.25 -9.00
N PHE A 67 1.60 -4.36 -10.01
CA PHE A 67 2.52 -4.36 -11.14
C PHE A 67 3.81 -3.56 -10.90
N ILE A 68 3.77 -2.44 -10.18
CA ILE A 68 4.95 -1.58 -9.92
C ILE A 68 6.09 -2.37 -9.26
N PRO A 69 5.89 -3.13 -8.16
CA PRO A 69 6.98 -3.87 -7.52
C PRO A 69 7.56 -4.95 -8.44
N LYS A 70 6.70 -5.62 -9.22
CA LYS A 70 7.12 -6.63 -10.21
C LYS A 70 7.94 -6.03 -11.33
N LEU A 71 7.54 -4.88 -11.85
CA LEU A 71 8.25 -4.15 -12.91
C LEU A 71 9.55 -3.54 -12.36
N GLY A 72 9.53 -2.99 -11.15
CA GLY A 72 10.72 -2.45 -10.48
C GLY A 72 11.79 -3.52 -10.35
N THR A 73 11.50 -4.61 -9.65
CA THR A 73 12.45 -5.73 -9.50
C THR A 73 12.94 -6.28 -10.84
N LYS A 74 12.06 -6.47 -11.84
CA LYS A 74 12.47 -6.95 -13.17
C LYS A 74 13.39 -5.95 -13.91
N LYS A 75 13.13 -4.65 -13.79
CA LYS A 75 13.92 -3.58 -14.42
C LYS A 75 15.31 -3.43 -13.80
N PHE A 76 15.45 -3.74 -12.52
CA PHE A 76 16.73 -3.73 -11.79
C PHE A 76 17.45 -5.09 -11.79
N GLY A 77 17.01 -6.03 -12.65
CA GLY A 77 17.67 -7.33 -12.85
C GLY A 77 17.35 -8.38 -11.81
N GLY A 78 16.37 -8.15 -10.93
CA GLY A 78 15.95 -9.09 -9.90
C GLY A 78 15.18 -10.30 -10.45
N THR A 79 15.35 -11.43 -9.79
CA THR A 79 14.64 -12.67 -10.11
C THR A 79 13.37 -12.84 -9.27
N LYS A 80 12.64 -13.94 -9.48
CA LYS A 80 11.51 -14.32 -8.63
C LYS A 80 11.92 -14.51 -7.16
N TYR A 81 13.18 -14.87 -6.90
CA TYR A 81 13.71 -15.05 -5.55
C TYR A 81 13.97 -13.70 -4.87
N GLY A 82 14.52 -12.71 -5.58
CA GLY A 82 14.59 -11.33 -5.08
C GLY A 82 13.22 -10.73 -4.78
N GLN A 83 12.22 -10.95 -5.65
CA GLN A 83 10.83 -10.51 -5.43
C GLN A 83 10.20 -11.13 -4.18
N SER A 84 10.30 -12.45 -4.05
CA SER A 84 9.71 -13.18 -2.92
C SER A 84 10.47 -12.87 -1.62
N GLY A 85 11.80 -12.74 -1.71
CA GLY A 85 12.66 -12.32 -0.62
C GLY A 85 12.29 -10.93 -0.12
N ALA A 86 12.00 -9.97 -1.01
CA ALA A 86 11.55 -8.64 -0.59
C ALA A 86 10.21 -8.68 0.15
N LEU A 87 9.25 -9.45 -0.35
CA LEU A 87 7.94 -9.65 0.31
C LEU A 87 8.11 -10.26 1.72
N ILE A 88 8.87 -11.35 1.83
CA ILE A 88 9.13 -12.02 3.10
C ILE A 88 9.90 -11.09 4.03
N GLY A 89 10.92 -10.40 3.53
CA GLY A 89 11.72 -9.44 4.29
C GLY A 89 10.91 -8.26 4.78
N THR A 90 9.92 -7.81 4.01
CA THR A 90 9.00 -6.75 4.45
C THR A 90 8.09 -7.24 5.57
N ILE A 91 7.50 -8.43 5.43
CA ILE A 91 6.65 -9.03 6.47
C ILE A 91 7.46 -9.28 7.75
N ALA A 92 8.63 -9.92 7.65
CA ALA A 92 9.51 -10.18 8.77
C ALA A 92 10.02 -8.87 9.40
N GLY A 93 10.37 -7.87 8.59
CA GLY A 93 10.85 -6.58 9.03
C GLY A 93 9.83 -5.81 9.88
N ILE A 94 8.53 -5.97 9.61
CA ILE A 94 7.45 -5.38 10.43
C ILE A 94 7.47 -5.93 11.86
N PHE A 95 7.77 -7.22 12.05
CA PHE A 95 7.78 -7.85 13.37
C PHE A 95 9.11 -7.66 14.11
N ILE A 96 10.22 -7.61 13.38
CA ILE A 96 11.55 -7.54 13.98
C ILE A 96 11.88 -6.12 14.43
N PHE A 97 11.57 -5.10 13.62
CA PHE A 97 11.99 -3.73 13.93
C PHE A 97 11.08 -2.62 13.33
N PRO A 98 9.81 -2.52 13.72
CA PRO A 98 8.94 -1.43 13.25
C PRO A 98 9.42 -0.06 13.80
N PRO A 99 9.47 1.04 13.00
CA PRO A 99 9.08 1.22 11.60
C PRO A 99 10.21 1.00 10.57
N PHE A 100 11.48 1.00 10.98
CA PHE A 100 12.61 0.94 10.04
C PHE A 100 12.67 -0.39 9.28
N GLY A 101 12.22 -1.49 9.88
CA GLY A 101 12.13 -2.80 9.26
C GLY A 101 11.11 -2.88 8.12
N LEU A 102 10.14 -1.97 8.05
CA LEU A 102 9.25 -1.84 6.90
C LEU A 102 10.00 -1.32 5.66
N ILE A 103 10.96 -0.42 5.89
CA ILE A 103 11.75 0.24 4.85
C ILE A 103 12.95 -0.64 4.46
N LEU A 104 13.66 -1.16 5.47
CA LEU A 104 14.87 -1.99 5.29
C LEU A 104 14.56 -3.45 4.97
N GLY A 105 13.39 -3.95 5.37
CA GLY A 105 12.93 -5.33 5.14
C GLY A 105 12.90 -5.73 3.66
N PRO A 106 12.23 -4.98 2.75
CA PRO A 106 12.25 -5.29 1.33
C PRO A 106 13.66 -5.21 0.72
N PHE A 107 14.51 -4.29 1.19
CA PHE A 107 15.89 -4.17 0.72
C PHE A 107 16.73 -5.38 1.11
N ALA A 108 16.79 -5.70 2.40
CA ALA A 108 17.53 -6.85 2.92
C ALA A 108 16.97 -8.17 2.38
N GLY A 109 15.64 -8.30 2.36
CA GLY A 109 14.95 -9.48 1.84
C GLY A 109 15.23 -9.72 0.36
N ALA A 110 15.19 -8.68 -0.48
CA ALA A 110 15.55 -8.80 -1.90
C ALA A 110 17.03 -9.14 -2.09
N TYR A 111 17.91 -8.55 -1.29
CA TYR A 111 19.36 -8.83 -1.33
C TYR A 111 19.65 -10.30 -1.01
N PHE A 112 19.17 -10.79 0.14
CA PHE A 112 19.36 -12.19 0.54
C PHE A 112 18.62 -13.17 -0.38
N GLY A 113 17.41 -12.82 -0.84
CA GLY A 113 16.65 -13.62 -1.79
C GLY A 113 17.40 -13.82 -3.11
N GLU A 114 18.04 -12.78 -3.63
CA GLU A 114 18.83 -12.88 -4.85
C GLU A 114 20.16 -13.63 -4.64
N LEU A 115 20.82 -13.45 -3.49
CA LEU A 115 22.02 -14.22 -3.08
C LEU A 115 21.76 -15.72 -2.97
N LEU A 116 20.57 -16.12 -2.50
CA LEU A 116 20.15 -17.52 -2.45
C LEU A 116 19.96 -18.13 -3.84
N HIS A 117 19.62 -17.30 -4.84
CA HIS A 117 19.47 -17.76 -6.21
C HIS A 117 20.81 -17.81 -6.95
N ASP A 118 21.63 -16.77 -6.80
CA ASP A 118 22.96 -16.70 -7.40
C ASP A 118 23.94 -15.98 -6.45
N TYR A 119 24.72 -16.78 -5.72
CA TYR A 119 25.66 -16.27 -4.71
C TYR A 119 26.87 -15.55 -5.33
N LYS A 120 27.15 -15.75 -6.62
CA LYS A 120 28.34 -15.19 -7.28
C LYS A 120 28.12 -13.76 -7.76
N ASP A 121 26.88 -13.36 -8.00
CA ASP A 121 26.56 -12.05 -8.60
C ASP A 121 26.01 -11.06 -7.57
N THR A 122 26.88 -10.66 -6.63
CA THR A 122 26.53 -9.70 -5.58
C THR A 122 26.13 -8.33 -6.13
N ASN A 123 26.65 -7.96 -7.31
CA ASN A 123 26.28 -6.73 -8.01
C ASN A 123 24.82 -6.76 -8.47
N LYS A 124 24.35 -7.89 -8.99
CA LYS A 124 22.94 -8.10 -9.34
C LYS A 124 22.05 -8.10 -8.10
N ALA A 125 22.47 -8.76 -7.02
CA ALA A 125 21.73 -8.75 -5.75
C ALA A 125 21.55 -7.32 -5.20
N MET A 126 22.61 -6.51 -5.22
CA MET A 126 22.57 -5.12 -4.76
C MET A 126 21.65 -4.26 -5.65
N ARG A 127 21.72 -4.40 -6.99
CA ARG A 127 20.83 -3.69 -7.91
C ARG A 127 19.37 -4.07 -7.71
N SER A 128 19.10 -5.37 -7.55
CA SER A 128 17.76 -5.91 -7.25
C SER A 128 17.20 -5.33 -5.94
N ALA A 129 18.03 -5.27 -4.89
CA ALA A 129 17.66 -4.69 -3.60
C ALA A 129 17.28 -3.20 -3.71
N TRP A 130 18.09 -2.39 -4.41
CA TRP A 130 17.76 -1.00 -4.69
C TRP A 130 16.48 -0.85 -5.52
N GLY A 131 16.28 -1.73 -6.50
CA GLY A 131 15.08 -1.72 -7.32
C GLY A 131 13.80 -2.03 -6.54
N SER A 132 13.87 -3.01 -5.65
CA SER A 132 12.75 -3.35 -4.76
C SER A 132 12.48 -2.24 -3.74
N PHE A 133 13.53 -1.61 -3.22
CA PHE A 133 13.43 -0.50 -2.29
C PHE A 133 12.76 0.72 -2.93
N ILE A 134 13.25 1.15 -4.09
CA ILE A 134 12.67 2.27 -4.84
C ILE A 134 11.23 1.96 -5.24
N GLY A 135 10.96 0.73 -5.71
CA GLY A 135 9.61 0.28 -6.06
C GLY A 135 8.66 0.32 -4.86
N PHE A 136 9.12 -0.12 -3.68
CA PHE A 136 8.35 -0.06 -2.44
C PHE A 136 8.06 1.38 -2.03
N ILE A 137 9.08 2.23 -1.92
CA ILE A 137 8.92 3.64 -1.53
C ILE A 137 7.97 4.38 -2.48
N THR A 138 8.16 4.20 -3.80
CA THR A 138 7.30 4.83 -4.81
C THR A 138 5.84 4.36 -4.67
N GLY A 139 5.62 3.06 -4.48
CA GLY A 139 4.28 2.51 -4.24
C GLY A 139 3.65 3.07 -2.96
N THR A 140 4.36 3.03 -1.84
CA THR A 140 3.87 3.53 -0.55
C THR A 140 3.53 5.02 -0.60
N VAL A 141 4.37 5.85 -1.24
CA VAL A 141 4.12 7.29 -1.39
C VAL A 141 2.88 7.53 -2.24
N LEU A 142 2.73 6.83 -3.37
CA LEU A 142 1.56 6.97 -4.24
C LEU A 142 0.28 6.59 -3.50
N LYS A 143 0.29 5.47 -2.77
CA LYS A 143 -0.85 5.04 -1.93
C LYS A 143 -1.20 6.06 -0.87
N LEU A 144 -0.19 6.58 -0.15
CA LEU A 144 -0.37 7.57 0.91
C LEU A 144 -1.04 8.84 0.39
N ILE A 145 -0.58 9.37 -0.75
CA ILE A 145 -1.17 10.57 -1.36
C ILE A 145 -2.66 10.34 -1.63
N ILE A 146 -3.01 9.20 -2.23
CA ILE A 146 -4.40 8.91 -2.60
C ILE A 146 -5.27 8.75 -1.37
N VAL A 147 -4.82 8.00 -0.36
CA VAL A 147 -5.56 7.83 0.90
C VAL A 147 -5.70 9.14 1.66
N LEU A 148 -4.70 10.03 1.64
CA LEU A 148 -4.81 11.37 2.24
C LEU A 148 -5.85 12.23 1.52
N VAL A 149 -5.90 12.18 0.18
CA VAL A 149 -6.95 12.85 -0.59
C VAL A 149 -8.32 12.29 -0.23
N MET A 150 -8.45 10.96 -0.10
CA MET A 150 -9.70 10.34 0.33
C MET A 150 -10.12 10.81 1.74
N CYS A 151 -9.18 10.84 2.67
CA CYS A 151 -9.40 11.32 4.04
C CYS A 151 -9.88 12.77 4.05
N PHE A 152 -9.27 13.64 3.22
CA PHE A 152 -9.72 15.03 3.08
C PHE A 152 -11.17 15.13 2.60
N TYR A 153 -11.57 14.37 1.57
CA TYR A 153 -12.96 14.37 1.10
C TYR A 153 -13.92 13.81 2.16
N PHE A 154 -13.52 12.79 2.91
CA PHE A 154 -14.34 12.22 3.98
C PHE A 154 -14.60 13.23 5.11
N VAL A 155 -13.55 13.92 5.55
CA VAL A 155 -13.67 14.95 6.60
C VAL A 155 -14.49 16.14 6.10
N ARG A 156 -14.30 16.54 4.83
CA ARG A 156 -15.08 17.63 4.23
C ARG A 156 -16.57 17.31 4.20
N GLU A 157 -16.93 16.12 3.74
CA GLU A 157 -18.34 15.70 3.66
C GLU A 157 -18.96 15.50 5.04
N TRP A 158 -18.17 15.07 6.02
CA TRP A 158 -18.66 14.92 7.39
C TRP A 158 -18.96 16.27 8.09
N ILE A 159 -18.23 17.33 7.74
CA ILE A 159 -18.37 18.66 8.36
C ILE A 159 -19.37 19.56 7.61
N GLY A 160 -19.54 19.34 6.30
CA GLY A 160 -20.40 20.15 5.41
C GLY A 160 -21.87 19.77 5.48
#